data_AF-A0A2E7UJP6-F1
#
_entry.id   AF-A0A2E7UJP6-F1
#
_cell.length_a   1.000
_cell.length_b   1.000
_cell.length_c   1.000
_cell.angle_alpha   90.00
_cell.angle_beta   90.00
_cell.angle_gamma   90.00
#
_symmetry.space_group_name_H-M   'P 1'
#
loop_
_entity.id
_entity.type
_entity.pdbx_description
1 polymer ?
#
loop_
_entity_poly.entity_id
_entity_poly.type
_entity_poly.pdbx_seq_one_letter_code
_entity_poly.pdbx_strand_id
1 'polypeptide(L)'
;MYIFALILILMLINWLFFSSYYSLYKILFFEKEANNTNLRRIVLINLSSFFYYGFIYFLIGFYFYTFPVIDGKITNYLLICFLIFLLMIAFSFIVKFIEKIRYKHIFFIVLFSMMLISIICPILISISYEKYN
;
A
#
# COMPACT_ATOMS: atom_id res chain seq x y z
N MET A 1 -9.84 -16.42 -9.54
CA MET A 1 -10.73 -15.33 -9.10
C MET A 1 -10.53 -14.94 -7.63
N TYR A 2 -10.40 -15.90 -6.70
CA TYR A 2 -10.24 -15.62 -5.26
C TYR A 2 -9.03 -14.71 -4.93
N ILE A 3 -7.86 -14.97 -5.53
CA ILE A 3 -6.64 -14.17 -5.31
C ILE A 3 -6.87 -12.69 -5.58
N PHE A 4 -7.53 -12.35 -6.69
CA PHE A 4 -7.81 -10.95 -7.05
C PHE A 4 -8.78 -10.28 -6.06
N ALA A 5 -9.77 -11.03 -5.55
CA ALA A 5 -10.68 -10.49 -4.53
C ALA A 5 -9.96 -10.24 -3.20
N LEU A 6 -9.13 -11.19 -2.75
CA LEU A 6 -8.32 -11.05 -1.54
C LEU A 6 -7.35 -9.86 -1.65
N ILE A 7 -6.71 -9.71 -2.80
CA ILE A 7 -5.77 -8.64 -3.08
C ILE A 7 -6.45 -7.29 -3.13
N LEU A 8 -7.67 -7.21 -3.69
CA LEU A 8 -8.48 -6.00 -3.65
C LEU A 8 -8.83 -5.61 -2.21
N ILE A 9 -9.21 -6.58 -1.37
CA ILE A 9 -9.50 -6.33 0.05
C ILE A 9 -8.25 -5.78 0.76
N LEU A 10 -7.10 -6.43 0.58
CA LEU A 10 -5.84 -5.99 1.19
C LEU A 10 -5.40 -4.61 0.70
N MET A 11 -5.60 -4.32 -0.59
CA MET A 11 -5.37 -3.01 -1.18
C MET A 11 -6.24 -1.94 -0.50
N LEU A 12 -7.54 -2.21 -0.35
CA LEU A 12 -8.48 -1.29 0.30
C LEU A 12 -8.12 -1.05 1.77
N ILE A 13 -7.75 -2.09 2.51
CA ILE A 13 -7.30 -1.95 3.91
C ILE A 13 -6.07 -1.05 4.01
N ASN A 14 -5.06 -1.29 3.17
CA ASN A 14 -3.81 -0.53 3.21
C ASN A 14 -4.03 0.93 2.79
N TRP A 15 -4.83 1.16 1.76
CA TRP A 15 -5.20 2.50 1.33
C TRP A 15 -6.04 3.24 2.38
N LEU A 16 -7.03 2.59 3.00
CA LEU A 16 -7.85 3.19 4.06
C LEU A 16 -6.99 3.57 5.27
N PHE A 17 -6.03 2.72 5.65
CA PHE A 17 -5.06 3.06 6.67
C PHE A 17 -4.26 4.31 6.30
N PHE A 18 -3.70 4.38 5.09
CA PHE A 18 -3.00 5.59 4.64
C PHE A 18 -3.91 6.82 4.66
N SER A 19 -5.12 6.71 4.10
CA SER A 19 -6.08 7.80 3.94
C SER A 19 -6.52 8.37 5.29
N SER A 20 -6.87 7.50 6.23
CA SER A 20 -7.23 7.88 7.59
C SER A 20 -6.05 8.52 8.33
N TYR A 21 -4.87 7.90 8.27
CA TYR A 21 -3.67 8.40 8.93
C TYR A 21 -3.26 9.78 8.40
N TYR A 22 -3.25 9.94 7.07
CA TYR A 22 -2.93 11.18 6.39
C TYR A 22 -3.93 12.28 6.76
N SER A 23 -5.23 11.99 6.72
CA SER A 23 -6.28 12.95 7.03
C SER A 23 -6.18 13.43 8.48
N LEU A 24 -5.99 12.50 9.43
CA LEU A 24 -5.78 12.84 10.85
C LEU A 24 -4.52 13.68 11.06
N TYR A 25 -3.40 13.31 10.41
CA TYR A 25 -2.17 14.07 10.49
C TYR A 25 -2.36 15.52 9.98
N LYS A 26 -3.09 15.72 8.88
CA LYS A 26 -3.34 17.07 8.37
C LYS A 26 -4.25 17.87 9.30
N ILE A 27 -5.31 17.27 9.84
CA ILE A 27 -6.20 17.96 10.78
C ILE A 27 -5.43 18.40 12.04
N LEU A 28 -4.69 17.48 12.66
CA LEU A 28 -4.01 17.74 13.94
C LEU A 28 -2.82 18.70 13.83
N PHE A 29 -2.15 18.79 12.68
CA PHE A 29 -0.89 19.52 12.54
C PHE A 29 -0.92 20.73 11.58
N PHE A 30 -2.01 20.95 10.82
CA PHE A 30 -2.08 22.01 9.79
C PHE A 30 -3.26 23.00 9.95
N GLU A 31 -3.98 22.98 11.07
CA GLU A 31 -5.26 23.67 11.29
C GLU A 31 -5.23 25.21 11.38
N LYS A 32 -4.22 25.92 10.86
CA LYS A 32 -4.17 27.39 10.93
C LYS A 32 -4.29 28.18 9.63
N GLU A 33 -4.26 27.56 8.44
CA GLU A 33 -4.28 28.33 7.19
C GLU A 33 -5.22 27.73 6.12
N ALA A 34 -6.30 28.46 5.82
CA ALA A 34 -7.22 28.35 4.66
C ALA A 34 -7.99 27.02 4.42
N ASN A 35 -9.32 27.08 4.60
CA ASN A 35 -10.19 25.90 4.70
C ASN A 35 -10.55 25.22 3.34
N ASN A 36 -10.66 25.97 2.23
CA ASN A 36 -11.13 25.40 0.95
C ASN A 36 -10.02 24.78 0.07
N THR A 37 -8.79 25.28 0.14
CA THR A 37 -7.64 24.70 -0.56
C THR A 37 -7.16 23.39 0.06
N ASN A 38 -7.44 23.17 1.34
CA ASN A 38 -7.09 21.93 2.05
C ASN A 38 -7.93 20.72 1.61
N LEU A 39 -9.24 20.88 1.41
CA LEU A 39 -10.11 19.73 1.08
C LEU A 39 -9.80 19.15 -0.30
N ARG A 40 -9.68 20.00 -1.33
CA ARG A 40 -9.30 19.57 -2.70
C ARG A 40 -7.97 18.82 -2.71
N ARG A 41 -7.02 19.29 -1.91
CA ARG A 41 -5.69 18.69 -1.79
C ARG A 41 -5.74 17.34 -1.10
N ILE A 42 -6.49 17.22 0.00
CA ILE A 42 -6.73 15.94 0.70
C ILE A 42 -7.35 14.91 -0.26
N VAL A 43 -8.38 15.31 -1.00
CA VAL A 43 -9.04 14.44 -1.99
C VAL A 43 -8.05 13.98 -3.06
N LEU A 44 -7.27 14.90 -3.63
CA LEU A 44 -6.30 14.59 -4.69
C LEU A 44 -5.25 13.59 -4.23
N ILE A 45 -4.77 13.69 -3.00
CA ILE A 45 -3.77 12.78 -2.44
C ILE A 45 -4.35 11.42 -2.13
N ASN A 46 -5.57 11.37 -1.58
CA ASN A 46 -6.26 10.11 -1.36
C ASN A 46 -6.59 9.39 -2.67
N LEU A 47 -6.94 10.14 -3.72
CA LEU A 47 -7.16 9.56 -5.05
C LEU A 47 -5.83 9.08 -5.67
N SER A 48 -4.77 9.88 -5.58
CA SER A 48 -3.45 9.51 -6.09
C SER A 48 -2.89 8.28 -5.36
N SER A 49 -3.01 8.22 -4.04
CA SER A 49 -2.58 7.06 -3.26
C SER A 49 -3.43 5.83 -3.54
N PHE A 50 -4.74 5.99 -3.82
CA PHE A 50 -5.60 4.88 -4.24
C PHE A 50 -5.06 4.20 -5.49
N PHE A 51 -4.77 4.99 -6.54
CA PHE A 51 -4.17 4.45 -7.77
C PHE A 51 -2.79 3.86 -7.53
N TYR A 52 -1.99 4.48 -6.66
CA TYR A 52 -0.65 4.01 -6.32
C TYR A 52 -0.67 2.64 -5.65
N TYR A 53 -1.50 2.46 -4.61
CA TYR A 53 -1.71 1.16 -3.98
C TYR A 53 -2.34 0.19 -4.96
N GLY A 54 -3.31 0.61 -5.77
CA GLY A 54 -3.89 -0.21 -6.83
C GLY A 54 -2.82 -0.82 -7.76
N PHE A 55 -1.85 -0.01 -8.21
CA PHE A 55 -0.75 -0.49 -9.03
C PHE A 55 0.15 -1.50 -8.30
N ILE A 56 0.54 -1.22 -7.05
CA ILE A 56 1.35 -2.13 -6.23
C ILE A 56 0.65 -3.48 -6.03
N TYR A 57 -0.64 -3.43 -5.67
CA TYR A 57 -1.42 -4.64 -5.40
C TYR A 57 -1.75 -5.40 -6.69
N PHE A 58 -1.85 -4.72 -7.83
CA PHE A 58 -1.92 -5.38 -9.12
C PHE A 58 -0.65 -6.18 -9.42
N LEU A 59 0.55 -5.61 -9.17
CA LEU A 59 1.82 -6.31 -9.37
C LEU A 59 1.94 -7.57 -8.51
N ILE A 60 1.62 -7.50 -7.22
CA ILE A 60 1.68 -8.67 -6.33
C ILE A 60 0.61 -9.71 -6.71
N GLY A 61 -0.56 -9.27 -7.17
CA GLY A 61 -1.61 -10.19 -7.63
C GLY A 61 -1.28 -10.90 -8.92
N PHE A 62 -0.68 -10.19 -9.86
CA PHE A 62 -0.17 -10.79 -11.08
C PHE A 62 0.93 -11.82 -10.78
N TYR A 63 1.80 -11.53 -9.80
CA TYR A 63 2.82 -12.47 -9.34
C TYR A 63 2.19 -13.78 -8.82
N PHE A 64 1.27 -13.71 -7.85
CA PHE A 64 0.65 -14.91 -7.28
C PHE A 64 -0.26 -15.65 -8.25
N TYR A 65 -0.88 -14.94 -9.19
CA TYR A 65 -1.63 -15.57 -10.27
C TYR A 65 -0.73 -16.39 -11.21
N THR A 66 0.46 -15.86 -11.54
CA THR A 66 1.42 -16.51 -12.44
C THR A 66 2.22 -17.62 -11.73
N PHE A 67 2.51 -17.43 -10.44
CA PHE A 67 3.31 -18.33 -9.61
C PHE A 67 2.53 -18.72 -8.34
N PRO A 68 1.55 -19.64 -8.48
CA PRO A 68 0.65 -20.01 -7.39
C PRO A 68 1.34 -20.82 -6.29
N VAL A 69 2.40 -21.56 -6.64
CA VAL A 69 3.19 -22.37 -5.71
C VAL A 69 4.51 -21.64 -5.45
N ILE A 70 4.78 -21.32 -4.18
CA ILE A 70 5.99 -20.63 -3.73
C ILE A 70 7.19 -21.59 -3.68
N ASP A 71 6.96 -22.91 -3.66
CA ASP A 71 8.02 -23.92 -3.56
C ASP A 71 9.09 -23.72 -4.64
N GLY A 72 10.31 -23.44 -4.16
CA GLY A 72 11.49 -23.22 -4.98
C GLY A 72 11.64 -21.83 -5.62
N LYS A 73 10.67 -20.91 -5.44
CA LYS A 73 10.68 -19.57 -6.07
C LYS A 73 10.78 -18.40 -5.10
N ILE A 74 11.32 -18.63 -3.90
CA ILE A 74 11.49 -17.60 -2.87
C ILE A 74 12.29 -16.38 -3.35
N THR A 75 13.26 -16.59 -4.24
CA THR A 75 14.06 -15.50 -4.83
C THR A 75 13.21 -14.54 -5.65
N ASN A 76 12.26 -15.07 -6.45
CA ASN A 76 11.36 -14.23 -7.26
C ASN A 76 10.39 -13.46 -6.37
N TYR A 77 9.94 -14.08 -5.28
CA TYR A 77 9.11 -13.43 -4.28
C TYR A 77 9.85 -12.28 -3.57
N LEU A 78 11.10 -12.52 -3.14
CA LEU A 78 11.93 -11.47 -2.53
C LEU A 78 12.20 -10.34 -3.51
N LEU A 79 12.39 -10.65 -4.80
CA LEU A 79 12.61 -9.64 -5.84
C LEU A 79 11.37 -8.77 -6.05
N ILE A 80 10.16 -9.35 -6.06
CA ILE A 80 8.93 -8.54 -6.17
C ILE A 80 8.69 -7.71 -4.91
N CYS A 81 8.96 -8.25 -3.71
CA CYS A 81 8.91 -7.47 -2.48
C CYS A 81 9.92 -6.31 -2.48
N PHE A 82 11.13 -6.53 -3.00
CA PHE A 82 12.14 -5.49 -3.13
C PHE A 82 11.72 -4.39 -4.13
N LEU A 83 11.15 -4.78 -5.27
CA LEU A 83 10.57 -3.82 -6.23
C LEU A 83 9.45 -2.99 -5.57
N ILE A 84 8.55 -3.63 -4.83
CA ILE A 84 7.47 -2.94 -4.11
C ILE A 84 8.02 -2.00 -3.05
N PHE A 85 9.08 -2.40 -2.34
CA PHE A 85 9.76 -1.53 -1.38
C PHE A 85 10.34 -0.27 -2.06
N LEU A 86 11.00 -0.42 -3.22
CA LEU A 86 11.50 0.72 -4.00
C LEU A 86 10.36 1.65 -4.46
N LEU A 87 9.23 1.09 -4.88
CA LEU A 87 8.03 1.86 -5.20
C LEU A 87 7.57 2.64 -3.95
N MET A 88 7.40 1.99 -2.80
CA MET A 88 7.01 2.66 -1.56
C MET A 88 7.98 3.79 -1.14
N ILE A 89 9.28 3.66 -1.43
CA ILE A 89 10.25 4.74 -1.25
C ILE A 89 9.95 5.92 -2.20
N ALA A 90 9.67 5.66 -3.47
CA ALA A 90 9.29 6.72 -4.43
C ALA A 90 8.02 7.45 -3.97
N PHE A 91 6.99 6.71 -3.53
CA PHE A 91 5.78 7.30 -2.95
C PHE A 91 6.07 8.16 -1.72
N SER A 92 6.96 7.68 -0.86
CA SER A 92 7.42 8.40 0.33
C SER A 92 8.05 9.74 -0.01
N PHE A 93 8.86 9.81 -1.07
CA PHE A 93 9.40 11.07 -1.57
C PHE A 93 8.30 12.02 -2.05
N ILE A 94 7.34 11.53 -2.84
CA ILE A 94 6.21 12.33 -3.33
C ILE A 94 5.44 12.93 -2.14
N VAL A 95 5.08 12.10 -1.17
CA VAL A 95 4.34 12.54 0.03
C VAL A 95 5.17 13.53 0.86
N LYS A 96 6.48 13.34 0.99
CA LYS A 96 7.34 14.30 1.71
C LYS A 96 7.44 15.64 1.01
N PHE A 97 7.72 15.64 -0.30
CA PHE A 97 7.95 16.87 -1.06
C PHE A 97 6.67 17.69 -1.21
N ILE A 98 5.55 17.03 -1.49
CA ILE A 98 4.28 17.71 -1.70
C ILE A 98 3.69 18.07 -0.33
N GLU A 99 3.52 17.12 0.58
CA GLU A 99 2.76 17.32 1.82
C GLU A 99 3.57 17.69 3.05
N LYS A 100 4.91 17.69 2.96
CA LYS A 100 5.80 18.04 4.08
C LYS A 100 5.54 17.19 5.33
N ILE A 101 5.07 15.94 5.15
CA ILE A 101 4.90 15.00 6.26
C ILE A 101 6.28 14.66 6.85
N ARG A 102 6.36 14.61 8.19
CA ARG A 102 7.62 14.25 8.87
C ARG A 102 8.02 12.81 8.55
N TYR A 103 9.32 12.57 8.43
CA TYR A 103 9.88 11.28 8.05
C TYR A 103 9.44 10.10 8.93
N LYS A 104 9.25 10.32 10.24
CA LYS A 104 8.79 9.29 11.19
C LYS A 104 7.43 8.70 10.79
N HIS A 105 6.51 9.55 10.33
CA HIS A 105 5.16 9.14 9.90
C HIS A 105 5.18 8.42 8.56
N ILE A 106 6.00 8.90 7.63
CA ILE A 106 6.23 8.24 6.34
C ILE A 106 6.80 6.84 6.53
N PHE A 107 7.82 6.71 7.40
CA PHE A 107 8.41 5.42 7.74
C PHE A 107 7.38 4.46 8.32
N PHE A 108 6.52 4.93 9.23
CA PHE A 108 5.44 4.12 9.80
C PHE A 108 4.45 3.63 8.74
N ILE A 109 4.05 4.49 7.81
CA ILE A 109 3.18 4.13 6.68
C ILE A 109 3.84 3.05 5.82
N VAL A 110 5.11 3.24 5.44
CA VAL A 110 5.85 2.26 4.62
C VAL A 110 5.97 0.92 5.34
N LEU A 111 6.32 0.91 6.63
CA LEU A 111 6.41 -0.32 7.41
C LEU A 111 5.08 -1.08 7.45
N PHE A 112 3.98 -0.38 7.75
CA PHE A 112 2.65 -0.99 7.78
C PHE A 112 2.28 -1.58 6.42
N SER A 113 2.48 -0.81 5.35
CA SER A 113 2.20 -1.28 4.00
C SER A 113 3.05 -2.49 3.61
N MET A 114 4.34 -2.48 3.96
CA MET A 114 5.24 -3.61 3.68
C MET A 114 4.84 -4.84 4.48
N MET A 115 4.44 -4.72 5.75
CA MET A 115 3.93 -5.85 6.53
C MET A 115 2.69 -6.47 5.88
N LEU A 116 1.74 -5.66 5.40
CA LEU A 116 0.56 -6.15 4.70
C LEU A 116 0.91 -6.89 3.40
N ILE A 117 1.79 -6.31 2.59
CA ILE A 117 2.10 -6.84 1.26
C ILE A 117 3.03 -8.05 1.33
N SER A 118 4.06 -7.99 2.18
CA SER A 118 5.14 -8.99 2.19
C SER A 118 4.92 -10.14 3.18
N ILE A 119 3.98 -10.02 4.12
CA ILE A 119 3.73 -11.04 5.14
C ILE A 119 2.26 -11.46 5.15
N ILE A 120 1.33 -10.52 5.30
CA ILE A 120 -0.09 -10.88 5.44
C ILE A 120 -0.66 -11.40 4.12
N CYS A 121 -0.33 -10.75 3.00
CA CYS A 121 -0.75 -11.17 1.66
C CYS A 121 -0.35 -12.61 1.29
N PRO A 122 0.93 -13.03 1.33
CA PRO A 122 1.31 -14.41 1.02
C PRO A 122 0.67 -15.44 1.95
N ILE A 123 0.55 -15.15 3.26
CA ILE A 123 -0.07 -16.06 4.23
C ILE A 123 -1.53 -16.32 3.87
N LEU A 124 -2.29 -15.25 3.63
CA LEU A 124 -3.70 -15.38 3.26
C LEU A 124 -3.89 -16.08 1.91
N ILE A 125 -3.00 -15.82 0.95
CA ILE A 125 -3.01 -16.53 -0.33
C ILE A 125 -2.72 -18.01 -0.13
N SER A 126 -1.73 -18.38 0.69
CA SER A 126 -1.39 -19.77 1.00
C SER A 126 -2.57 -20.51 1.63
N ILE A 127 -3.21 -19.93 2.66
CA ILE A 127 -4.40 -20.51 3.30
C ILE A 127 -5.53 -20.72 2.30
N SER A 128 -5.70 -19.77 1.38
CA SER A 128 -6.74 -19.90 0.36
C SER A 128 -6.44 -20.99 -0.66
N TYR A 129 -5.16 -21.17 -1.03
CA TYR A 129 -4.77 -22.23 -1.94
C TYR A 129 -5.00 -23.61 -1.34
N GLU A 130 -4.65 -23.82 -0.06
CA GLU A 130 -4.88 -25.10 0.63
C GLU A 130 -6.37 -25.46 0.79
N LYS A 131 -7.25 -24.45 0.84
CA LYS A 131 -8.68 -24.66 1.11
C LYS A 131 -9.53 -24.82 -0.16
N TYR A 132 -9.09 -24.26 -1.27
CA TYR A 132 -9.89 -24.14 -2.50
C TYR A 132 -9.27 -24.86 -3.72
N ASN A 133 -8.11 -25.51 -3.55
CA ASN A 133 -7.56 -26.52 -4.45
C ASN A 133 -7.40 -27.85 -3.69
#